data_AF-A0A523AN56-F1
#
_entry.id   AF-A0A523AN56-F1
#
_cell.length_a   1.000
_cell.length_b   1.000
_cell.length_c   1.000
_cell.angle_alpha   90.00
_cell.angle_beta   90.00
_cell.angle_gamma   90.00
#
_symmetry.space_group_name_H-M   'P 1'
#
loop_
_entity.id
_entity.type
_entity.pdbx_description
1 polymer ?
#
loop_
_entity_poly.entity_id
_entity_poly.type
_entity_poly.pdbx_seq_one_letter_code
_entity_poly.pdbx_strand_id
1 'polypeptide(L)' 'MECRICSLEALVSIDQRGQIILPKELREKAELKAGDKLAILSACDENQKICCFILIKAEIIEKIAVERISPVLRSIFGGD' A
#
# COMPACT_ATOMS: atom_id res chain seq x y z
N MET A 1 1.19 12.41 -15.12
CA MET A 1 0.14 11.42 -14.78
C MET A 1 -0.58 11.96 -13.56
N GLU A 2 -1.67 12.69 -13.78
CA GLU A 2 -2.49 13.23 -12.69
C GLU A 2 -3.17 12.06 -11.98
N CYS A 3 -2.94 11.93 -10.67
CA CYS A 3 -3.67 11.00 -9.82
C CYS A 3 -5.12 11.51 -9.72
N ARG A 4 -5.93 11.15 -10.72
CA ARG A 4 -7.38 11.31 -10.63
C ARG A 4 -7.89 10.33 -9.57
N ILE A 5 -8.70 10.87 -8.66
CA ILE A 5 -9.71 10.17 -7.84
C ILE A 5 -9.28 9.87 -6.39
N CYS A 6 -9.66 10.76 -5.47
CA CYS A 6 -10.00 10.39 -4.10
C CYS A 6 -11.53 10.29 -4.02
N SER A 7 -12.12 9.19 -4.49
CA SER A 7 -13.53 8.88 -4.22
C SER A 7 -13.62 8.27 -2.82
N LEU A 8 -14.58 8.72 -2.02
CA LEU A 8 -14.92 8.04 -0.77
C LEU A 8 -15.69 6.75 -1.10
N GLU A 9 -14.98 5.63 -1.11
CA GLU A 9 -15.56 4.31 -1.46
C GLU A 9 -16.25 3.62 -0.28
N ALA A 10 -15.79 3.90 0.94
CA ALA A 10 -16.37 3.35 2.16
C ALA A 10 -16.02 4.23 3.36
N LEU A 11 -16.94 4.31 4.33
CA LEU A 11 -16.67 4.79 5.68
C LEU A 11 -16.73 3.58 6.62
N VAL A 12 -15.63 3.31 7.32
CA VAL A 12 -15.50 2.17 8.24
C VAL A 12 -14.97 2.65 9.58
N SER A 13 -15.37 1.97 10.65
CA SER A 13 -14.82 2.19 11.98
C SER A 13 -13.67 1.22 12.25
N ILE A 14 -12.80 1.63 13.18
CA ILE A 14 -11.85 0.72 13.82
C ILE A 14 -12.60 0.01 14.95
N ASP A 15 -12.56 -1.31 14.97
CA ASP A 15 -13.23 -2.09 16.01
C ASP A 15 -12.47 -2.04 17.35
N GLN A 16 -13.03 -2.67 18.39
CA GLN A 16 -12.40 -2.72 19.73
C GLN A 16 -11.04 -3.42 19.75
N ARG A 17 -10.71 -4.20 18.73
CA ARG A 17 -9.45 -4.92 18.58
C ARG A 17 -8.44 -4.11 17.76
N GLY A 18 -8.80 -2.89 17.33
CA GLY A 18 -7.95 -2.07 16.48
C GLY A 18 -7.99 -2.48 14.99
N GLN A 19 -8.97 -3.28 14.57
CA GLN A 19 -9.04 -3.80 13.20
C GLN A 19 -9.88 -2.89 12.29
N ILE A 20 -9.45 -2.77 11.03
CA ILE A 20 -10.24 -2.20 9.95
C ILE A 20 -10.81 -3.36 9.12
N ILE A 21 -12.13 -3.47 9.07
CA ILE A 21 -12.82 -4.48 8.26
C ILE A 21 -13.21 -3.86 6.92
N LEU A 22 -12.54 -4.29 5.86
CA LEU A 22 -12.88 -3.85 4.51
C LEU A 22 -14.20 -4.51 4.04
N PRO A 23 -15.20 -3.73 3.58
CA PRO A 23 -16.43 -4.25 2.99
C PRO A 23 -16.15 -5.24 1.85
N LYS A 24 -17.06 -6.19 1.66
CA LYS A 24 -16.88 -7.26 0.66
C LYS A 24 -16.67 -6.69 -0.73
N GLU A 25 -17.48 -5.70 -1.09
CA GLU A 25 -17.51 -5.03 -2.39
C GLU A 25 -16.17 -4.32 -2.66
N LEU A 26 -15.60 -3.68 -1.63
CA LEU A 26 -14.31 -3.00 -1.74
C LEU A 26 -13.16 -4.01 -1.88
N ARG A 27 -13.21 -5.14 -1.15
CA ARG A 27 -12.23 -6.23 -1.30
C ARG A 27 -12.28 -6.85 -2.69
N GLU A 28 -13.47 -7.06 -3.24
CA GLU A 28 -13.65 -7.60 -4.59
C GLU A 28 -13.16 -6.62 -5.65
N LYS A 29 -13.53 -5.33 -5.56
CA LYS A 29 -13.06 -4.26 -6.47
C LYS A 29 -11.54 -4.09 -6.44
N ALA A 30 -10.92 -4.25 -5.26
CA ALA A 30 -9.48 -4.19 -5.09
C ALA A 30 -8.78 -5.53 -5.36
N GLU A 31 -9.51 -6.59 -5.72
CA GLU A 31 -8.98 -7.95 -5.92
C GLU A 31 -8.14 -8.45 -4.73
N LEU A 32 -8.63 -8.24 -3.51
CA LEU A 32 -7.99 -8.67 -2.27
C LEU A 32 -8.51 -10.04 -1.82
N LYS A 33 -7.58 -10.94 -1.50
CA LYS A 33 -7.83 -12.30 -1.02
C LYS A 33 -7.29 -12.49 0.39
N ALA A 34 -7.78 -13.53 1.06
CA ALA A 34 -7.24 -13.92 2.36
C ALA A 34 -5.76 -14.28 2.23
N GLY A 35 -4.91 -13.71 3.09
CA GLY A 35 -3.46 -13.90 3.05
C GLY A 35 -2.70 -12.84 2.26
N ASP A 36 -3.38 -12.01 1.47
CA ASP A 36 -2.75 -10.87 0.81
C ASP A 36 -2.15 -9.91 1.85
N LYS A 37 -0.97 -9.39 1.54
CA LYS A 37 -0.27 -8.43 2.39
C LYS A 37 -0.46 -7.02 1.85
N LEU A 38 -0.78 -6.10 2.73
CA LEU A 38 -0.80 -4.66 2.46
C LEU A 38 0.37 -4.00 3.20
N ALA A 39 1.13 -3.19 2.49
CA ALA A 39 2.05 -2.26 3.09
C ALA A 39 1.27 -1.02 3.55
N ILE A 40 1.60 -0.54 4.75
CA ILE A 40 1.03 0.67 5.33
C ILE A 40 2.12 1.73 5.31
N LEU A 41 1.86 2.84 4.62
CA LEU A 41 2.66 4.06 4.73
C LEU A 41 1.87 5.10 5.51
N SER A 42 2.55 5.89 6.34
CA SER A 42 1.95 7.04 7.01
C SER A 42 2.38 8.33 6.32
N ALA A 43 1.45 9.26 6.16
CA ALA A 43 1.76 10.66 5.88
C ALA A 43 1.50 11.51 7.12
N CYS A 44 2.23 12.62 7.23
CA CYS A 44 2.07 13.58 8.32
C CYS A 44 1.49 14.89 7.84
N ASP A 45 0.77 15.58 8.73
CA ASP A 45 0.39 16.98 8.55
C ASP A 45 1.59 17.93 8.75
N GLU A 46 1.33 19.23 8.60
CA GLU A 46 2.29 20.32 8.85
C GLU A 46 2.89 20.32 10.27
N ASN A 47 2.22 19.67 11.22
CA ASN A 47 2.64 19.55 12.62
C ASN A 47 3.34 18.20 12.91
N GLN A 48 3.75 17.47 11.86
CA GLN A 48 4.39 16.15 11.96
C GLN A 48 3.52 15.07 12.61
N LYS A 49 2.20 15.27 12.70
CA LYS A 49 1.28 14.25 13.21
C LYS A 49 0.79 13.38 12.07
N ILE A 50 0.70 12.07 12.30
CA ILE A 50 0.14 11.14 11.32
C ILE A 50 -1.29 11.56 11.01
N CYS A 51 -1.55 11.96 9.77
CA CYS A 51 -2.85 12.43 9.32
C CYS A 51 -3.62 11.35 8.55
N CYS A 52 -2.89 10.44 7.87
CA CYS A 52 -3.50 9.35 7.14
C CYS A 52 -2.54 8.17 6.93
N PHE A 53 -3.14 7.02 6.66
CA PHE A 53 -2.45 5.83 6.19
C PHE A 53 -2.78 5.57 4.73
N ILE A 54 -1.76 5.15 3.98
CA ILE A 54 -1.86 4.71 2.59
C ILE A 54 -1.60 3.21 2.57
N LEU A 55 -2.58 2.45 2.07
CA LEU A 55 -2.53 1.00 1.96
C LEU A 55 -2.17 0.62 0.52
N ILE A 56 -1.08 -0.12 0.34
CA ILE A 56 -0.60 -0.55 -0.99
C ILE A 56 -0.46 -2.07 -0.98
N LYS A 57 -0.86 -2.76 -2.04
CA LYS A 57 -0.57 -4.19 -2.18
C LYS A 57 0.94 -4.43 -2.13
N ALA A 58 1.39 -5.33 -1.26
CA ALA A 58 2.81 -5.57 -1.04
C ALA A 58 3.54 -6.02 -2.33
N GLU A 59 2.85 -6.76 -3.21
CA GLU A 59 3.38 -7.18 -4.52
C GLU A 59 3.79 -5.99 -5.42
N ILE A 60 3.15 -4.83 -5.27
CA ILE A 60 3.49 -3.62 -6.03
C ILE A 60 4.83 -3.07 -5.53
N ILE A 61 5.02 -3.07 -4.21
CA ILE A 61 6.27 -2.61 -3.61
C ILE A 61 7.42 -3.57 -3.94
N GLU A 62 7.16 -4.87 -3.93
CA GLU A 62 8.15 -5.87 -4.35
C GLU A 62 8.62 -5.63 -5.79
N LYS A 63 7.69 -5.42 -6.72
CA LYS A 63 8.03 -5.07 -8.12
C LYS A 63 8.89 -3.82 -8.21
N ILE A 64 8.49 -2.73 -7.53
CA ILE A 64 9.25 -1.48 -7.52
C ILE A 64 10.65 -1.68 -6.91
N ALA A 65 10.74 -2.40 -5.79
CA ALA A 65 12.00 -2.68 -5.13
C ALA A 65 12.93 -3.49 -6.02
N VAL A 66 12.43 -4.57 -6.64
CA VAL A 66 13.20 -5.39 -7.57
C VAL A 66 13.66 -4.56 -8.78
N GLU A 67 12.77 -3.79 -9.42
CA GLU A 67 13.10 -2.94 -10.56
C GLU A 67 14.19 -1.91 -10.23
N ARG A 68 14.14 -1.31 -9.03
CA ARG A 68 15.09 -0.28 -8.59
C ARG A 68 16.41 -0.84 -8.09
N ILE A 69 16.39 -1.97 -7.39
CA ILE A 69 17.56 -2.55 -6.72
C ILE A 69 18.34 -3.48 -7.66
N SER A 70 17.67 -4.19 -8.57
CA SER A 70 18.34 -5.15 -9.47
C SER A 70 19.49 -4.57 -10.29
N PRO A 71 19.40 -3.35 -10.87
CA PRO A 71 20.52 -2.74 -11.58
C PRO A 71 21.74 -2.49 -10.68
N VAL A 72 21.51 -2.10 -9.43
CA VAL A 72 22.56 -1.87 -8.42
C VAL A 72 23.22 -3.18 -8.02
N LEU A 73 22.44 -4.25 -7.85
CA LEU A 73 22.99 -5.56 -7.54
C LEU A 73 23.81 -6.13 -8.70
N ARG A 74 23.34 -5.96 -9.96
CA ARG A 74 24.11 -6.37 -11.15
C ARG A 74 25.45 -5.64 -11.25
N SER A 75 25.49 -4.33 -10.94
CA SER A 75 26.74 -3.57 -10.98
C SER A 75 27.72 -3.94 -9.86
N ILE A 76 27.23 -4.38 -8.71
CA ILE A 76 28.08 -4.80 -7.57
C ILE A 76 28.58 -6.24 -7.73
N PHE A 77 27.72 -7.15 -8.20
CA PHE A 77 27.99 -8.59 -8.20
C PHE A 77 28.38 -9.17 -9.57
N GLY A 78 28.44 -8.36 -10.63
CA GLY A 78 29.03 -8.75 -11.92
C GLY A 78 28.34 -9.93 -12.60
N GLY A 79 27.01 -9.97 -12.55
CA GLY A 79 26.23 -10.91 -13.36
C GLY A 79 25.85 -10.26 -14.68
N ASP A 80 26.40 -10.78 -15.78
CA ASP A 80 25.98 -10.47 -17.16
C ASP A 80 24.47 -10.69 -17.36
#